data_AF-A0A538SFT4-F1
#
_entry.id   AF-A0A538SFT4-F1
#
_cell.length_a   1.000
_cell.length_b   1.000
_cell.length_c   1.000
_cell.angle_alpha   90.00
_cell.angle_beta   90.00
_cell.angle_gamma   90.00
#
_symmetry.space_group_name_H-M   'P 1'
#
loop_
_entity.id
_entity.type
_entity.pdbx_description
1 polymer ?
#
loop_
_entity_poly.entity_id
_entity_poly.type
_entity_poly.pdbx_seq_one_letter_code
_entity_poly.pdbx_strand_id
1 'polypeptide(L)'
;MPKKRRVNGHASSDRRAGVPGRRGSDAPGESDPALVDGHLSANPHAPIDRERTGPLRPPRPPIGLPILPDGTTALPEGNPCEGCDHCCRYVSIQIDTPSSKRDFENIRWYLLHKNVSVMVDWEGDWLIQFDTPCEWLVEGRCTHYELRPEICRDYDPADCERYAGPAEKVLLRTPEDLERYLTSRKSKGKA
;
A
#
# COMPACT_ATOMS: atom_id res chain seq x y z
N MET A 1 25.55 -16.29 -11.78
CA MET A 1 25.44 -14.81 -11.82
C MET A 1 24.51 -14.38 -10.69
N PRO A 2 24.76 -13.22 -10.04
CA PRO A 2 24.90 -13.16 -8.59
C PRO A 2 23.58 -13.00 -7.81
N LYS A 3 23.59 -13.57 -6.61
CA LYS A 3 22.52 -13.56 -5.60
C LYS A 3 22.28 -12.12 -5.09
N LYS A 4 21.04 -11.60 -5.21
CA LYS A 4 20.65 -10.31 -4.62
C LYS A 4 20.65 -10.43 -3.08
N ARG A 5 21.43 -9.56 -2.43
CA ARG A 5 21.58 -9.45 -0.96
C ARG A 5 20.30 -8.83 -0.39
N ARG A 6 19.73 -9.48 0.62
CA ARG A 6 18.73 -8.87 1.53
C ARG A 6 19.43 -7.82 2.39
N VAL A 7 18.88 -6.62 2.46
CA VAL A 7 19.37 -5.55 3.34
C VAL A 7 18.39 -5.40 4.50
N ASN A 8 18.66 -6.12 5.60
CA ASN A 8 18.00 -5.86 6.88
C ASN A 8 18.89 -4.90 7.67
N GLY A 9 18.47 -3.64 7.80
CA GLY A 9 19.17 -2.65 8.62
C GLY A 9 18.84 -2.83 10.10
N HIS A 10 19.70 -3.54 10.83
CA HIS A 10 19.81 -3.40 12.30
C HIS A 10 20.93 -2.39 12.58
N ALA A 11 20.60 -1.25 13.18
CA ALA A 11 21.59 -0.29 13.67
C ALA A 11 21.58 -0.26 15.20
N SER A 12 22.76 -0.56 15.74
CA SER A 12 23.14 -0.64 17.15
C SER A 12 22.95 0.66 17.91
N SER A 13 22.48 0.58 19.15
CA SER A 13 22.38 1.68 20.09
C SER A 13 23.75 1.98 20.73
N ASP A 14 24.28 3.18 20.53
CA ASP A 14 25.37 3.71 21.35
C ASP A 14 25.04 5.06 21.99
N ARG A 15 25.55 5.22 23.20
CA ARG A 15 25.05 6.10 24.27
C ARG A 15 25.65 7.52 24.23
N ARG A 16 24.77 8.50 24.46
CA ARG A 16 24.91 9.81 25.16
C ARG A 16 26.29 10.48 25.33
N ALA A 17 26.33 11.75 24.91
CA ALA A 17 26.77 12.93 25.67
C ALA A 17 25.96 14.12 25.12
N GLY A 18 25.28 15.02 25.83
CA GLY A 18 25.39 15.55 27.19
C GLY A 18 25.48 17.09 27.09
N VAL A 19 24.37 17.81 26.93
CA VAL A 19 24.35 19.31 26.94
C VAL A 19 23.60 19.79 28.20
N PRO A 20 24.19 20.68 29.02
CA PRO A 20 23.64 21.08 30.30
C PRO A 20 22.52 22.12 30.16
N GLY A 21 21.53 22.01 31.04
CA GLY A 21 20.24 22.67 30.96
C GLY A 21 20.25 24.18 31.21
N ARG A 22 19.24 24.85 30.64
CA ARG A 22 18.76 26.15 31.10
C ARG A 22 17.60 25.92 32.06
N ARG A 23 17.82 26.35 33.30
CA ARG A 23 16.80 26.44 34.35
C ARG A 23 16.07 27.77 34.22
N GLY A 24 14.77 27.72 34.43
CA GLY A 24 13.97 28.84 34.96
C GLY A 24 13.14 29.56 33.92
N SER A 25 11.83 29.34 33.93
CA SER A 25 10.94 30.15 34.77
C SER A 25 9.54 29.53 34.72
N ASP A 26 9.07 29.08 35.89
CA ASP A 26 7.74 28.53 36.09
C ASP A 26 6.68 29.62 35.82
N ALA A 27 5.98 29.49 34.69
CA ALA A 27 4.61 29.96 34.58
C ALA A 27 3.70 28.76 34.92
N PRO A 28 2.58 28.94 35.63
CA PRO A 28 1.62 27.86 35.82
C PRO A 28 0.94 27.62 34.46
N GLY A 29 1.51 26.72 33.67
CA GLY A 29 0.84 26.18 32.50
C GLY A 29 -0.39 25.42 32.97
N GLU A 30 -1.55 25.75 32.41
CA GLU A 30 -2.72 24.88 32.47
C GLU A 30 -2.26 23.44 32.20
N SER A 31 -2.53 22.56 33.15
CA SER A 31 -2.28 21.13 32.98
C SER A 31 -3.17 20.65 31.83
N ASP A 32 -2.56 20.37 30.68
CA ASP A 32 -3.22 19.72 29.56
C ASP A 32 -3.80 18.37 30.03
N PRO A 33 -5.14 18.18 30.02
CA PRO A 33 -5.77 16.98 30.55
C PRO A 33 -5.57 15.73 29.67
N ALA A 34 -4.76 15.81 28.59
CA ALA A 34 -4.65 14.76 27.58
C ALA A 34 -3.55 13.69 27.79
N LEU A 35 -2.76 13.76 28.86
CA LEU A 35 -1.75 12.72 29.15
C LEU A 35 -2.35 11.65 30.08
N VAL A 36 -3.09 10.72 29.48
CA VAL A 36 -3.44 9.46 30.15
C VAL A 36 -2.17 8.60 30.18
N ASP A 37 -1.68 8.28 31.38
CA ASP A 37 -0.42 7.54 31.59
C ASP A 37 -0.28 6.34 30.65
N GLY A 38 0.74 6.38 29.78
CA GLY A 38 1.12 5.28 28.89
C GLY A 38 0.67 5.40 27.42
N HIS A 39 -0.15 6.39 27.04
CA HIS A 39 -0.55 6.58 25.64
C HIS A 39 0.28 7.68 24.94
N LEU A 40 1.38 7.30 24.31
CA LEU A 40 2.24 8.21 23.54
C LEU A 40 1.77 8.28 22.07
N SER A 41 0.70 9.04 21.79
CA SER A 41 0.46 9.51 20.41
C SER A 41 1.36 10.71 20.15
N ALA A 42 2.21 10.63 19.12
CA ALA A 42 3.17 11.70 18.78
C ALA A 42 2.48 13.02 18.40
N ASN A 43 1.26 12.96 17.87
CA ASN A 43 0.38 14.10 17.66
C ASN A 43 -1.08 13.63 17.75
N PRO A 44 -1.73 13.74 18.93
CA PRO A 44 -3.13 13.34 19.09
C PRO A 44 -4.12 14.23 18.33
N HIS A 45 -3.68 15.37 17.83
CA HIS A 45 -4.51 16.35 17.11
C HIS A 45 -4.30 16.33 15.59
N ALA A 46 -3.54 15.37 15.05
CA ALA A 46 -3.37 15.24 13.61
C ALA A 46 -4.75 15.08 12.94
N PRO A 47 -5.07 15.89 11.92
CA PRO A 47 -6.35 15.79 11.23
C PRO A 47 -6.41 14.44 10.50
N ILE A 48 -7.43 13.64 10.81
CA ILE A 48 -7.78 12.45 10.04
C ILE A 48 -8.88 12.88 9.08
N ASP A 49 -8.59 12.93 7.79
CA ASP A 49 -9.62 13.13 6.77
C ASP A 49 -10.57 11.92 6.78
N ARG A 50 -11.83 12.17 7.12
CA ARG A 50 -12.88 11.15 7.31
C ARG A 50 -13.85 11.07 6.14
N GLU A 51 -13.77 11.97 5.16
CA GLU A 51 -14.84 12.21 4.19
C GLU A 51 -14.42 11.92 2.75
N ARG A 52 -14.09 10.66 2.45
CA ARG A 52 -14.00 10.23 1.04
C ARG A 52 -15.00 9.13 0.74
N THR A 53 -16.00 9.48 -0.07
CA THR A 53 -17.00 8.58 -0.63
C THR A 53 -16.73 8.36 -2.12
N GLY A 54 -16.50 7.10 -2.49
CA GLY A 54 -16.43 6.66 -3.89
C GLY A 54 -15.49 5.47 -4.09
N PRO A 55 -15.70 4.63 -5.14
CA PRO A 55 -14.71 3.63 -5.53
C PRO A 55 -13.48 4.36 -6.08
N LEU A 56 -12.33 4.15 -5.44
CA LEU A 56 -11.12 4.94 -5.68
C LEU A 56 -10.27 4.41 -6.85
N ARG A 57 -10.58 3.21 -7.35
CA ARG A 57 -10.04 2.67 -8.59
C ARG A 57 -11.05 2.90 -9.72
N PRO A 58 -10.97 3.99 -10.49
CA PRO A 58 -11.71 4.06 -11.74
C PRO A 58 -11.21 2.94 -12.66
N PRO A 59 -12.11 2.13 -13.26
CA PRO A 59 -11.69 1.18 -14.29
C PRO A 59 -11.13 1.98 -15.46
N ARG A 60 -9.82 1.86 -15.72
CA ARG A 60 -9.23 2.37 -16.95
C ARG A 60 -9.18 1.25 -17.98
N PRO A 61 -9.68 1.47 -19.20
CA PRO A 61 -9.55 0.48 -20.26
C PRO A 61 -8.06 0.25 -20.56
N PRO A 62 -7.67 -0.99 -20.89
CA PRO A 62 -6.31 -1.28 -21.35
C PRO A 62 -5.99 -0.39 -22.54
N ILE A 63 -4.79 0.21 -22.57
CA ILE A 63 -4.32 0.87 -23.79
C ILE A 63 -3.96 -0.26 -24.75
N GLY A 64 -4.59 -0.30 -25.93
CA GLY A 64 -4.27 -1.27 -26.98
C GLY A 64 -2.91 -1.00 -27.62
N LEU A 65 -1.82 -1.21 -26.86
CA LEU A 65 -0.46 -1.08 -27.32
C LEU A 65 0.03 -2.38 -27.98
N PRO A 66 0.97 -2.30 -28.93
CA PRO A 66 1.50 -3.48 -29.62
C PRO A 66 2.30 -4.36 -28.66
N ILE A 67 2.15 -5.68 -28.80
CA ILE A 67 2.92 -6.70 -28.09
C ILE A 67 4.21 -6.95 -28.88
N LEU A 68 5.35 -6.86 -28.20
CA LEU A 68 6.68 -7.13 -28.73
C LEU A 68 6.92 -8.65 -28.88
N PRO A 69 7.90 -9.07 -29.70
CA PRO A 69 8.18 -10.50 -29.94
C PRO A 69 8.54 -11.32 -28.68
N ASP A 70 9.01 -10.66 -27.63
CA ASP A 70 9.32 -11.28 -26.33
C ASP A 70 8.09 -11.39 -25.41
N GLY A 71 6.91 -10.97 -25.86
CA GLY A 71 5.66 -11.00 -25.11
C GLY A 71 5.42 -9.76 -24.23
N THR A 72 6.32 -8.79 -24.20
CA THR A 72 6.14 -7.55 -23.45
C THR A 72 5.33 -6.51 -24.25
N THR A 73 4.69 -5.55 -23.59
CA THR A 73 3.97 -4.47 -24.27
C THR A 73 4.92 -3.31 -24.56
N ALA A 74 4.92 -2.82 -25.80
CA ALA A 74 5.71 -1.64 -26.15
C ALA A 74 5.17 -0.40 -25.42
N LEU A 75 6.00 0.22 -24.58
CA LEU A 75 5.66 1.46 -23.90
C LEU A 75 5.45 2.61 -24.90
N PRO A 76 4.54 3.56 -24.61
CA PRO A 76 4.35 4.73 -25.47
C PRO A 76 5.63 5.58 -25.53
N GLU A 77 5.82 6.28 -26.65
CA GLU A 77 6.84 7.34 -26.73
C GLU A 77 6.51 8.45 -25.72
N GLY A 78 7.47 8.86 -24.90
CA GLY A 78 7.28 9.87 -23.85
C GLY A 78 7.04 9.28 -22.46
N ASN A 79 6.25 9.96 -21.62
CA ASN A 79 6.00 9.52 -20.25
C ASN A 79 4.87 8.46 -20.22
N PRO A 80 5.14 7.20 -19.86
CA PRO A 80 4.12 6.16 -19.81
C PRO A 80 3.04 6.41 -18.74
N CYS A 81 3.29 7.29 -17.78
CA CYS A 81 2.29 7.66 -16.78
C CYS A 81 1.34 8.77 -17.25
N GLU A 82 1.49 9.32 -18.46
CA GLU A 82 0.60 10.37 -18.95
C GLU A 82 -0.87 9.90 -19.03
N GLY A 83 -1.78 10.72 -18.51
CA GLY A 83 -3.19 10.38 -18.34
C GLY A 83 -3.46 9.26 -17.32
N CYS A 84 -2.44 8.86 -16.53
CA CYS A 84 -2.53 7.82 -15.51
C CYS A 84 -2.09 8.31 -14.13
N ASP A 85 -2.84 7.88 -13.13
CA ASP A 85 -2.64 8.16 -11.71
C ASP A 85 -2.98 6.96 -10.82
N HIS A 86 -3.03 5.75 -11.39
CA HIS A 86 -3.56 4.57 -10.70
C HIS A 86 -2.68 4.15 -9.52
N CYS A 87 -1.36 4.04 -9.72
CA CYS A 87 -0.40 3.73 -8.66
C CYS A 87 -0.32 4.79 -7.55
N CYS A 88 -0.84 6.00 -7.79
CA CYS A 88 -0.93 7.07 -6.79
C CYS A 88 -2.22 7.01 -5.98
N ARG A 89 -3.12 6.05 -6.25
CA ARG A 89 -4.46 5.95 -5.64
C ARG A 89 -4.60 4.83 -4.61
N TYR A 90 -3.53 4.08 -4.33
CA TYR A 90 -3.56 3.02 -3.35
C TYR A 90 -2.20 2.82 -2.68
N VAL A 91 -2.22 2.12 -1.55
CA VAL A 91 -1.05 1.50 -0.92
C VAL A 91 -1.32 0.01 -0.83
N SER A 92 -0.33 -0.81 -1.20
CA SER A 92 -0.40 -2.26 -1.09
C SER A 92 0.76 -2.76 -0.25
N ILE A 93 0.47 -3.66 0.68
CA ILE A 93 1.46 -4.27 1.56
C ILE A 93 1.29 -5.79 1.54
N GLN A 94 2.41 -6.50 1.50
CA GLN A 94 2.41 -7.95 1.62
C GLN A 94 1.96 -8.37 3.02
N ILE A 95 1.12 -9.39 3.09
CA ILE A 95 0.68 -10.05 4.32
C ILE A 95 1.08 -11.52 4.29
N ASP A 96 1.11 -12.14 5.46
CA ASP A 96 1.39 -13.57 5.56
C ASP A 96 0.35 -14.39 4.80
N THR A 97 0.82 -15.46 4.14
CA THR A 97 -0.08 -16.39 3.45
C THR A 97 -1.02 -17.06 4.46
N PRO A 98 -2.35 -16.96 4.32
CA PRO A 98 -3.29 -17.54 5.25
C PRO A 98 -3.25 -19.07 5.18
N SER A 99 -3.03 -19.68 6.34
CA SER A 99 -2.88 -21.14 6.48
C SER A 99 -3.94 -21.74 7.40
N SER A 100 -4.57 -20.93 8.25
CA SER A 100 -5.57 -21.34 9.22
C SER A 100 -6.94 -20.72 8.98
N LYS A 101 -8.00 -21.29 9.57
CA LYS A 101 -9.33 -20.67 9.58
C LYS A 101 -9.30 -19.26 10.18
N ARG A 102 -8.47 -19.05 11.22
CA ARG A 102 -8.32 -17.76 11.88
C ARG A 102 -7.72 -16.70 10.94
N ASP A 103 -6.75 -17.07 10.11
CA ASP A 103 -6.15 -16.14 9.14
C ASP A 103 -7.20 -15.69 8.12
N PHE A 104 -8.05 -16.60 7.66
CA PHE A 104 -9.16 -16.25 6.77
C PHE A 104 -10.24 -15.40 7.45
N GLU A 105 -10.50 -15.57 8.74
CA GLU A 105 -11.37 -14.64 9.49
C GLU A 105 -10.74 -13.24 9.61
N ASN A 106 -9.42 -13.13 9.75
CA ASN A 106 -8.73 -11.83 9.70
C ASN A 106 -8.89 -11.18 8.32
N ILE A 107 -8.75 -11.95 7.24
CA ILE A 107 -8.99 -11.45 5.87
C ILE A 107 -10.45 -11.00 5.71
N ARG A 108 -11.40 -11.79 6.21
CA ARG A 108 -12.82 -11.41 6.23
C ARG A 108 -13.02 -10.08 6.96
N TRP A 109 -12.36 -9.90 8.11
CA TRP A 109 -12.39 -8.65 8.86
C TRP A 109 -11.83 -7.46 8.06
N TYR A 110 -10.72 -7.63 7.33
CA TYR A 110 -10.19 -6.60 6.43
C TYR A 110 -11.23 -6.17 5.39
N LEU A 111 -11.86 -7.15 4.72
CA LEU A 111 -12.84 -6.93 3.65
C LEU A 111 -14.18 -6.34 4.12
N LEU A 112 -14.43 -6.25 5.43
CA LEU A 112 -15.58 -5.52 5.99
C LEU A 112 -15.34 -4.00 6.03
N HIS A 113 -14.11 -3.54 5.84
CA HIS A 113 -13.78 -2.12 5.82
C HIS A 113 -13.90 -1.55 4.40
N LYS A 114 -14.33 -0.29 4.31
CA LYS A 114 -14.39 0.41 3.03
C LYS A 114 -12.99 0.60 2.45
N ASN A 115 -12.90 0.52 1.12
CA ASN A 115 -11.66 0.77 0.37
C ASN A 115 -10.50 -0.17 0.72
N VAL A 116 -10.82 -1.38 1.22
CA VAL A 116 -9.84 -2.43 1.47
C VAL A 116 -10.12 -3.59 0.53
N SER A 117 -9.07 -4.08 -0.12
CA SER A 117 -9.10 -5.31 -0.92
C SER A 117 -7.92 -6.20 -0.57
N VAL A 118 -8.06 -7.50 -0.81
CA VAL A 118 -6.97 -8.46 -0.64
C VAL A 118 -6.74 -9.15 -1.97
N MET A 119 -5.49 -9.24 -2.39
CA MET A 119 -5.11 -9.87 -3.65
C MET A 119 -4.07 -10.96 -3.43
N VAL A 120 -4.01 -11.88 -4.39
CA VAL A 120 -2.92 -12.84 -4.53
C VAL A 120 -2.27 -12.58 -5.87
N ASP A 121 -0.96 -12.32 -5.87
CA ASP A 121 -0.23 -12.07 -7.10
C ASP A 121 0.05 -13.36 -7.89
N TRP A 122 0.83 -13.24 -8.96
CA TRP A 122 1.20 -14.37 -9.82
C TRP A 122 2.23 -15.31 -9.19
N GLU A 123 2.99 -14.85 -8.19
CA GLU A 123 3.96 -15.66 -7.43
C GLU A 123 3.29 -16.40 -6.26
N GLY A 124 2.07 -16.02 -5.91
CA GLY A 124 1.30 -16.60 -4.82
C GLY A 124 1.39 -15.81 -3.51
N ASP A 125 2.03 -14.64 -3.53
CA ASP A 125 2.11 -13.75 -2.39
C ASP A 125 0.77 -13.05 -2.17
N TRP A 126 0.44 -12.87 -0.89
CA TRP A 126 -0.79 -12.22 -0.47
C TRP A 126 -0.52 -10.76 -0.16
N LEU A 127 -1.36 -9.89 -0.68
CA LEU A 127 -1.25 -8.45 -0.43
C LEU A 127 -2.60 -7.92 0.04
N ILE A 128 -2.57 -6.98 0.98
CA ILE A 128 -3.73 -6.14 1.32
C ILE A 128 -3.50 -4.76 0.71
N GLN A 129 -4.51 -4.28 0.01
CA GLN A 129 -4.53 -2.99 -0.64
C GLN A 129 -5.56 -2.07 0.02
N PHE A 130 -5.10 -0.87 0.33
CA PHE A 130 -5.92 0.25 0.77
C PHE A 130 -6.04 1.22 -0.39
N ASP A 131 -7.24 1.36 -0.95
CA ASP A 131 -7.46 2.39 -1.95
C ASP A 131 -7.54 3.73 -1.20
N THR A 132 -6.49 4.53 -1.30
CA THR A 132 -6.35 5.82 -0.65
C THR A 132 -5.40 6.70 -1.47
N PRO A 133 -5.86 7.82 -2.04
CA PRO A 133 -4.99 8.62 -2.89
C PRO A 133 -3.92 9.38 -2.12
N CYS A 134 -2.75 9.42 -2.74
CA CYS A 134 -1.62 10.21 -2.31
C CYS A 134 -2.02 11.69 -2.18
N GLU A 135 -1.58 12.33 -1.10
CA GLU A 135 -1.80 13.75 -0.85
C GLU A 135 -1.18 14.68 -1.91
N TRP A 136 -0.13 14.22 -2.60
CA TRP A 136 0.53 14.99 -3.66
C TRP A 136 -0.09 14.76 -5.04
N LEU A 137 -1.20 14.02 -5.13
CA LEU A 137 -1.89 13.78 -6.41
C LEU A 137 -2.86 14.93 -6.73
N VAL A 138 -2.55 15.71 -7.78
CA VAL A 138 -3.40 16.79 -8.28
C VAL A 138 -3.59 16.63 -9.79
N GLU A 139 -4.84 16.63 -10.26
CA GLU A 139 -5.19 16.50 -11.68
C GLU A 139 -4.49 15.32 -12.40
N GLY A 140 -4.35 14.19 -11.69
CA GLY A 140 -3.74 12.98 -12.24
C GLY A 140 -2.21 13.03 -12.32
N ARG A 141 -1.55 14.01 -11.68
CA ARG A 141 -0.10 14.16 -11.66
C ARG A 141 0.42 14.33 -10.23
N CYS A 142 1.60 13.80 -9.95
CA CYS A 142 2.31 14.10 -8.71
C CYS A 142 2.81 15.54 -8.73
N THR A 143 2.56 16.31 -7.67
CA THR A 143 3.04 17.70 -7.54
C THR A 143 4.41 17.82 -6.90
N HIS A 144 4.94 16.73 -6.33
CA HIS A 144 6.19 16.71 -5.56
C HIS A 144 7.13 15.58 -6.03
N TYR A 145 7.54 15.63 -7.30
CA TYR A 145 8.39 14.60 -7.92
C TYR A 145 9.75 14.40 -7.21
N GLU A 146 10.34 15.48 -6.70
CA GLU A 146 11.64 15.49 -6.00
C GLU A 146 11.59 14.79 -4.63
N LEU A 147 10.42 14.82 -3.97
CA LEU A 147 10.23 14.25 -2.63
C LEU A 147 9.61 12.86 -2.67
N ARG A 148 9.49 12.26 -3.85
CA ARG A 148 8.91 10.93 -4.00
C ARG A 148 9.64 9.92 -3.11
N PRO A 149 8.90 9.10 -2.35
CA PRO A 149 9.48 7.96 -1.65
C PRO A 149 10.18 7.02 -2.64
N GLU A 150 11.14 6.22 -2.13
CA GLU A 150 11.92 5.28 -2.94
C GLU A 150 11.03 4.35 -3.78
N ILE A 151 9.97 3.79 -3.21
CA ILE A 151 9.01 2.94 -3.94
C ILE A 151 8.42 3.61 -5.18
N CYS A 152 8.22 4.94 -5.15
CA CYS A 152 7.70 5.70 -6.29
C CYS A 152 8.79 6.09 -7.29
N ARG A 153 10.06 6.17 -6.86
CA ARG A 153 11.22 6.49 -7.71
C ARG A 153 11.73 5.26 -8.45
N ASP A 154 11.70 4.11 -7.79
CA ASP A 154 12.24 2.84 -8.30
C ASP A 154 11.21 2.05 -9.13
N TYR A 155 9.99 2.57 -9.27
CA TYR A 155 8.93 1.94 -10.04
C TYR A 155 9.23 1.94 -11.54
N ASP A 156 9.24 0.76 -12.16
CA ASP A 156 9.38 0.58 -13.59
C ASP A 156 8.00 0.54 -14.28
N PRO A 157 7.70 1.47 -15.20
CA PRO A 157 6.47 1.44 -15.98
C PRO A 157 6.28 0.17 -16.82
N ALA A 158 7.34 -0.57 -17.15
CA ALA A 158 7.23 -1.85 -17.88
C ALA A 158 6.46 -2.91 -17.07
N ASP A 159 6.56 -2.88 -15.74
CA ASP A 159 5.87 -3.79 -14.82
C ASP A 159 4.45 -3.30 -14.45
N CYS A 160 4.01 -2.18 -15.04
CA CYS A 160 2.73 -1.58 -14.68
C CYS A 160 1.55 -2.44 -15.10
N GLU A 161 0.57 -2.62 -14.22
CA GLU A 161 -0.67 -3.37 -14.52
C GLU A 161 -1.46 -2.83 -15.72
N ARG A 162 -1.24 -1.57 -16.11
CA ARG A 162 -1.80 -0.97 -17.31
C ARG A 162 -1.23 -1.60 -18.59
N TYR A 163 0.00 -2.08 -18.54
CA TYR A 163 0.79 -2.56 -19.67
C TYR A 163 1.09 -4.06 -19.59
N ALA A 164 1.41 -4.57 -18.39
CA ALA A 164 1.73 -5.98 -18.15
C ALA A 164 0.49 -6.87 -17.88
N GLY A 165 -0.72 -6.29 -17.84
CA GLY A 165 -1.95 -6.97 -17.45
C GLY A 165 -2.20 -6.95 -15.94
N PRO A 166 -3.23 -7.66 -15.43
CA PRO A 166 -3.59 -7.61 -14.01
C PRO A 166 -2.41 -7.98 -13.12
N ALA A 167 -2.13 -7.18 -12.09
CA ALA A 167 -1.10 -7.47 -11.10
C ALA A 167 -1.45 -8.72 -10.28
N GLU A 168 -2.75 -9.00 -10.15
CA GLU A 168 -3.28 -10.06 -9.34
C GLU A 168 -3.83 -11.26 -10.12
N LYS A 169 -3.55 -12.45 -9.59
CA LYS A 169 -4.18 -13.71 -10.01
C LYS A 169 -5.55 -13.89 -9.35
N VAL A 170 -5.71 -13.37 -8.13
CA VAL A 170 -6.97 -13.39 -7.37
C VAL A 170 -7.18 -12.02 -6.76
N LEU A 171 -8.40 -11.49 -6.87
CA LEU A 171 -8.80 -10.26 -6.19
C LEU A 171 -10.05 -10.52 -5.33
N LEU A 172 -9.97 -10.13 -4.06
CA LEU A 172 -11.05 -10.19 -3.09
C LEU A 172 -11.41 -8.77 -2.69
N ARG A 173 -12.63 -8.33 -3.02
CA ARG A 173 -13.16 -7.01 -2.66
C ARG A 173 -14.22 -7.08 -1.58
N THR A 174 -14.90 -8.23 -1.46
CA THR A 174 -15.97 -8.41 -0.47
C THR A 174 -15.82 -9.74 0.29
N PRO A 175 -16.47 -9.88 1.46
CA PRO A 175 -16.53 -11.17 2.15
C PRO A 175 -17.06 -12.31 1.27
N GLU A 176 -17.99 -12.03 0.35
CA GLU A 176 -18.53 -13.03 -0.58
C GLU A 176 -17.50 -13.46 -1.63
N ASP A 177 -16.57 -12.58 -2.03
CA ASP A 177 -15.42 -12.98 -2.88
C ASP A 177 -14.56 -14.01 -2.15
N LEU A 178 -14.28 -13.78 -0.86
CA LEU A 178 -13.51 -14.70 -0.03
C LEU A 178 -14.22 -16.06 0.09
N GLU A 179 -15.54 -16.07 0.32
CA GLU A 179 -16.33 -17.31 0.39
C GLU A 179 -16.29 -18.09 -0.93
N ARG A 180 -16.41 -17.40 -2.08
CA ARG A 180 -16.26 -18.00 -3.41
C ARG A 180 -14.86 -18.59 -3.60
N TYR A 181 -13.82 -17.84 -3.23
CA TYR A 181 -12.43 -18.29 -3.30
C TYR A 181 -12.22 -19.58 -2.49
N LEU A 182 -12.64 -19.59 -1.23
CA LEU A 182 -12.50 -20.75 -0.33
C LEU A 182 -13.27 -21.98 -0.83
N THR A 183 -14.45 -21.78 -1.40
CA THR A 183 -15.26 -22.88 -1.97
C THR A 183 -14.57 -23.48 -3.20
N SER A 184 -14.06 -22.64 -4.10
CA SER A 184 -13.34 -23.08 -5.30
C SER A 184 -12.03 -23.83 -4.99
N ARG A 185 -11.36 -23.47 -3.90
CA ARG A 185 -10.14 -24.14 -3.45
C ARG A 185 -10.44 -25.53 -2.89
N LYS A 186 -11.57 -25.70 -2.17
CA LYS A 186 -12.01 -27.00 -1.65
C LYS A 186 -12.42 -27.97 -2.77
N SER A 187 -13.03 -27.49 -3.85
CA SER A 187 -13.40 -28.36 -4.98
C SER A 187 -12.17 -28.87 -5.74
N LYS A 188 -11.14 -28.04 -5.90
CA LYS A 188 -9.86 -28.44 -6.53
C LYS A 188 -9.05 -29.45 -5.72
N GLY A 189 -9.18 -29.45 -4.40
CA GLY A 189 -8.49 -30.43 -3.53
C GLY A 189 -9.20 -31.78 -3.39
N LYS A 190 -10.39 -31.95 -3.99
CA LYS A 190 -11.16 -33.20 -4.00
C LYS A 190 -11.10 -33.95 -5.34
N ALA A 191 -10.44 -33.38 -6.34
CA ALA A 191 -10.25 -33.97 -7.67
C ALA A 191 -8.90 -34.68 -7.77
#